data_AF-A0A2V9CH27-F1
#
_entry.id   AF-A0A2V9CH27-F1
#
_cell.length_a   1.000
_cell.length_b   1.000
_cell.length_c   1.000
_cell.angle_alpha   90.00
_cell.angle_beta   90.00
_cell.angle_gamma   90.00
#
_symmetry.space_group_name_H-M   'P 1'
#
loop_
_entity.id
_entity.type
_entity.pdbx_description
1 polymer ?
#
loop_
_entity_poly.entity_id
_entity_poly.type
_entity_poly.pdbx_seq_one_letter_code
_entity_poly.pdbx_strand_id
1 'polypeptide(L)'
;DFTSEYPSCCANLELFKFLTAESIEFVDDTENIKRFLASITREKCYERKTWPDLNFVARVMPDGDTLPIRTVYDGQSQNIGNNYLRPNPIHPEPVYMAGPDLVGAVIQQPDRIPKIQKAFRVVPSGKQPGLRAVKLRGKVLIDPNDDSVDLFTTIIEERKRNKDDADLYYWLKILANSIYGFFVELIPEHFNKPKKVMVFSGDDEFPDSSRVIERQGKWLAPYLATLITSAGRLLLAMLEVEVTSAGGTYLYCDTDSLAIVASEKGGSLGIPGAEGKRVLTWDEVDRIIAKFQALNPYDPETVPDLLNLTDDNYVCKCSHDLKSEHDEAGRCQVRSCNCKARKQVRQQLWGLAVAAKRYTLFEKVLDQSGQLLNIKIVNPKAHGIGFLYPPKDNPKNWKRDAPLWVYEMWDYIVRGFVGLKRTRPAWASLPQMMRFSVSTWNVLKMLGMWEGARPHNFMFMVMTSKDYSFDFDFENKPSKKPMVIVPFSSKQSEWSNLEGFDIHNKDLGGRFRRYRMNDPDFHPLTYAHMMEEYIRHPEAKSLGPDGKPCTADTTKKRLRCGRRATISVWLPIVTKPGSAWSSTGEAARLYFQNP
;
A
#
# COMPACT_ATOMS: atom_id res chain seq x y z
N ASP A 1 -10.56 -3.35 -7.13
CA ASP A 1 -9.48 -2.39 -7.34
C ASP A 1 -9.90 -1.39 -8.38
N PHE A 2 -9.46 -0.13 -8.25
CA PHE A 2 -9.68 0.89 -9.26
C PHE A 2 -8.68 0.70 -10.41
N THR A 3 -9.21 0.52 -11.63
CA THR A 3 -8.41 0.38 -12.84
C THR A 3 -7.63 1.65 -13.10
N SER A 4 -6.30 1.57 -13.04
CA SER A 4 -5.40 2.69 -13.36
C SER A 4 -5.82 3.96 -12.59
N GLU A 5 -5.92 3.87 -11.27
CA GLU A 5 -6.54 4.89 -10.41
C GLU A 5 -6.06 6.32 -10.71
N TYR A 6 -4.76 6.57 -10.72
CA TYR A 6 -4.23 7.91 -10.98
C TYR A 6 -4.54 8.43 -12.39
N PRO A 7 -4.29 7.69 -13.50
CA PRO A 7 -4.78 8.09 -14.81
C PRO A 7 -6.29 8.35 -14.87
N SER A 8 -7.11 7.52 -14.20
CA SER A 8 -8.56 7.74 -14.13
C SER A 8 -8.90 9.04 -13.42
N CYS A 9 -8.22 9.34 -12.31
CA CYS A 9 -8.36 10.61 -11.60
C CYS A 9 -7.93 11.79 -12.46
N CYS A 10 -6.80 11.70 -13.15
CA CYS A 10 -6.32 12.76 -14.05
C CYS A 10 -7.36 13.07 -15.15
N ALA A 11 -7.94 12.04 -15.76
CA ALA A 11 -8.95 12.20 -16.81
C ALA A 11 -10.25 12.82 -16.26
N ASN A 12 -10.72 12.38 -15.09
CA ASN A 12 -11.92 12.95 -14.47
C ASN A 12 -11.72 14.40 -14.00
N LEU A 13 -10.53 14.75 -13.52
CA LEU A 13 -10.14 16.11 -13.17
C LEU A 13 -9.77 16.98 -14.39
N GLU A 14 -9.77 16.42 -15.61
CA GLU A 14 -9.35 17.07 -16.86
C GLU A 14 -7.92 17.63 -16.83
N LEU A 15 -6.99 16.95 -16.16
CA LEU A 15 -5.63 17.46 -15.96
C LEU A 15 -4.81 17.58 -17.25
N PHE A 16 -5.23 16.97 -18.36
CA PHE A 16 -4.52 17.12 -19.62
C PHE A 16 -4.60 18.56 -20.15
N LYS A 17 -5.71 19.26 -19.86
CA LYS A 17 -5.88 20.69 -20.14
C LYS A 17 -4.84 21.54 -19.41
N PHE A 18 -4.40 21.14 -18.22
CA PHE A 18 -3.35 21.85 -17.48
C PHE A 18 -1.99 21.63 -18.11
N LEU A 19 -1.73 20.43 -18.64
CA LEU A 19 -0.47 20.13 -19.33
C LEU A 19 -0.36 20.80 -20.69
N THR A 20 -1.49 21.15 -21.32
CA THR A 20 -1.54 21.80 -22.64
C THR A 20 -1.92 23.28 -22.59
N ALA A 21 -2.13 23.84 -21.39
CA ALA A 21 -2.48 25.24 -21.19
C ALA A 21 -1.35 26.18 -21.58
N GLU A 22 -1.71 27.37 -22.08
CA GLU A 22 -0.77 28.46 -22.30
C GLU A 22 -0.35 29.12 -20.97
N SER A 23 -1.31 29.28 -20.07
CA SER A 23 -1.07 29.80 -18.73
C SER A 23 -1.90 29.07 -17.68
N ILE A 24 -1.44 29.13 -16.42
CA ILE A 24 -2.12 28.57 -15.26
C ILE A 24 -2.22 29.67 -14.21
N GLU A 25 -3.44 29.94 -13.75
CA GLU A 25 -3.73 30.96 -12.75
C GLU A 25 -4.25 30.33 -11.45
N PHE A 26 -3.92 30.95 -10.33
CA PHE A 26 -4.43 30.59 -9.00
C PHE A 26 -5.35 31.70 -8.52
N VAL A 27 -6.65 31.51 -8.72
CA VAL A 27 -7.67 32.54 -8.51
C VAL A 27 -8.31 32.34 -7.13
N ASP A 28 -8.48 33.42 -6.35
CA ASP A 28 -9.26 33.35 -5.11
C ASP A 28 -10.71 33.01 -5.45
N ASP A 29 -11.17 31.87 -4.96
CA ASP A 29 -12.51 31.34 -5.25
C ASP A 29 -13.22 30.92 -3.95
N THR A 30 -12.85 31.58 -2.83
CA THR A 30 -13.23 31.19 -1.48
C THR A 30 -14.74 31.01 -1.28
N GLU A 31 -15.54 31.99 -1.70
CA GLU A 31 -17.00 31.97 -1.46
C GLU A 31 -17.74 31.00 -2.38
N ASN A 32 -17.27 30.82 -3.62
CA ASN A 32 -17.83 29.80 -4.51
C ASN A 32 -17.50 28.39 -4.01
N ILE A 33 -16.28 28.17 -3.51
CA ILE A 33 -15.86 26.86 -2.96
C ILE A 33 -16.66 26.52 -1.70
N LYS A 34 -16.95 27.49 -0.82
CA LYS A 34 -17.86 27.26 0.32
C LYS A 34 -19.25 26.82 -0.14
N ARG A 35 -19.84 27.51 -1.13
CA ARG A 35 -21.14 27.12 -1.71
C ARG A 35 -21.09 25.75 -2.39
N PHE A 36 -20.01 25.48 -3.12
CA PHE A 36 -19.79 24.20 -3.80
C PHE A 36 -19.79 23.05 -2.78
N LEU A 37 -18.96 23.13 -1.75
CA LEU A 37 -18.87 22.11 -0.68
C LEU A 37 -20.21 21.94 0.05
N ALA A 38 -20.94 23.02 0.31
CA ALA A 38 -22.28 22.96 0.91
C ALA A 38 -23.31 22.27 0.02
N SER A 39 -23.08 22.23 -1.30
CA SER A 39 -23.96 21.61 -2.27
C SER A 39 -23.60 20.15 -2.60
N ILE A 40 -22.44 19.67 -2.14
CA ILE A 40 -21.95 18.33 -2.43
C ILE A 40 -22.86 17.29 -1.78
N THR A 41 -23.25 16.29 -2.57
CA THR A 41 -23.90 15.07 -2.09
C THR A 41 -23.13 13.85 -2.60
N ARG A 42 -23.48 12.67 -2.09
CA ARG A 42 -22.87 11.41 -2.56
C ARG A 42 -23.14 11.19 -4.05
N GLU A 43 -24.34 11.51 -4.50
CA GLU A 43 -24.79 11.34 -5.88
C GLU A 43 -23.99 12.23 -6.83
N LYS A 44 -23.77 13.50 -6.46
CA LYS A 44 -22.95 14.43 -7.26
C LYS A 44 -21.52 13.92 -7.46
N CYS A 45 -20.95 13.20 -6.51
CA CYS A 45 -19.59 12.64 -6.66
C CYS A 45 -19.49 11.58 -7.77
N TYR A 46 -20.61 10.97 -8.19
CA TYR A 46 -20.67 10.04 -9.32
C TYR A 46 -20.85 10.73 -10.67
N GLU A 47 -21.00 12.06 -10.71
CA GLU A 47 -21.12 12.83 -11.94
C GLU A 47 -19.74 13.31 -12.40
N ARG A 48 -19.22 12.77 -13.52
CA ARG A 48 -17.89 13.17 -14.06
C ARG A 48 -17.73 14.68 -14.25
N LYS A 49 -18.81 15.38 -14.65
CA LYS A 49 -18.81 16.84 -14.82
C LYS A 49 -18.53 17.63 -13.53
N THR A 50 -18.71 17.02 -12.36
CA THR A 50 -18.41 17.66 -11.06
C THR A 50 -16.92 17.58 -10.73
N TRP A 51 -16.16 16.68 -11.33
CA TRP A 51 -14.76 16.47 -10.98
C TRP A 51 -13.83 17.63 -11.34
N PRO A 52 -13.98 18.32 -12.49
CA PRO A 52 -13.20 19.53 -12.76
C PRO A 52 -13.36 20.64 -11.70
N ASP A 53 -14.53 20.70 -11.04
CA ASP A 53 -14.78 21.68 -9.97
C ASP A 53 -13.97 21.39 -8.70
N LEU A 54 -13.36 20.20 -8.58
CA LEU A 54 -12.49 19.80 -7.48
C LEU A 54 -11.07 20.38 -7.59
N ASN A 55 -10.71 21.03 -8.70
CA ASN A 55 -9.37 21.57 -8.97
C ASN A 55 -9.05 22.84 -8.17
N PHE A 56 -9.04 22.72 -6.84
CA PHE A 56 -8.72 23.80 -5.91
C PHE A 56 -7.92 23.31 -4.70
N VAL A 57 -7.31 24.25 -3.98
CA VAL A 57 -6.71 24.03 -2.66
C VAL A 57 -7.31 25.06 -1.70
N ALA A 58 -7.69 24.63 -0.51
CA ALA A 58 -8.26 25.50 0.50
C ALA A 58 -7.46 25.45 1.81
N ARG A 59 -7.34 26.62 2.43
CA ARG A 59 -6.89 26.81 3.80
C ARG A 59 -8.07 26.57 4.73
N VAL A 60 -7.96 25.54 5.55
CA VAL A 60 -9.05 25.02 6.38
C VAL A 60 -8.64 25.06 7.84
N MET A 61 -9.51 25.57 8.71
CA MET A 61 -9.38 25.36 10.15
C MET A 61 -10.03 24.03 10.50
N PRO A 62 -9.28 22.97 10.82
CA PRO A 62 -9.86 21.67 11.09
C PRO A 62 -10.78 21.75 12.31
N ASP A 63 -11.95 21.11 12.28
CA ASP A 63 -12.85 21.04 13.43
C ASP A 63 -13.33 19.61 13.66
N GLY A 64 -12.43 18.64 13.73
CA GLY A 64 -12.79 17.21 13.75
C GLY A 64 -13.23 16.68 12.38
N ASP A 65 -12.81 17.36 11.31
CA ASP A 65 -13.00 16.92 9.93
C ASP A 65 -12.13 15.69 9.64
N THR A 66 -12.61 14.80 8.78
CA THR A 66 -11.84 13.62 8.36
C THR A 66 -10.89 14.01 7.24
N LEU A 67 -9.62 14.24 7.57
CA LEU A 67 -8.60 14.78 6.66
C LEU A 67 -7.33 13.91 6.65
N PRO A 68 -6.65 13.78 5.48
CA PRO A 68 -5.39 13.07 5.38
C PRO A 68 -4.24 13.90 5.97
N ILE A 69 -3.56 13.35 6.96
CA ILE A 69 -2.41 13.97 7.64
C ILE A 69 -1.21 13.06 7.60
N ARG A 70 -0.10 13.64 7.13
CA ARG A 70 1.23 13.05 7.22
C ARG A 70 1.85 13.39 8.57
N THR A 71 2.11 12.38 9.39
CA THR A 71 2.77 12.55 10.69
C THR A 71 3.46 11.27 11.14
N VAL A 72 4.16 11.32 12.26
CA VAL A 72 4.88 10.18 12.86
C VAL A 72 3.96 9.50 13.87
N TYR A 73 3.17 8.53 13.40
CA TYR A 73 2.16 7.84 14.22
C TYR A 73 2.75 6.86 15.24
N ASP A 74 3.87 6.23 14.90
CA ASP A 74 4.57 5.20 15.69
C ASP A 74 5.77 5.77 16.47
N GLY A 75 5.97 7.09 16.43
CA GLY A 75 7.17 7.75 16.97
C GLY A 75 8.46 7.53 16.17
N GLN A 76 8.43 6.81 15.04
CA GLN A 76 9.62 6.47 14.25
C GLN A 76 9.53 6.91 12.79
N SER A 77 8.44 6.58 12.10
CA SER A 77 8.29 6.73 10.65
C SER A 77 7.14 7.65 10.27
N GLN A 78 7.42 8.60 9.37
CA GLN A 78 6.37 9.42 8.78
C GLN A 78 5.44 8.56 7.91
N ASN A 79 4.15 8.65 8.18
CA ASN A 79 3.10 7.96 7.44
C ASN A 79 1.93 8.90 7.20
N ILE A 80 1.01 8.52 6.31
CA ILE A 80 -0.22 9.28 6.03
C ILE A 80 -1.42 8.51 6.58
N GLY A 81 -2.24 9.21 7.36
CA GLY A 81 -3.49 8.69 7.92
C GLY A 81 -4.65 9.63 7.71
N ASN A 82 -5.86 9.09 7.54
CA ASN A 82 -7.07 9.89 7.41
C ASN A 82 -7.74 9.93 8.79
N ASN A 83 -7.66 11.08 9.45
CA ASN A 83 -7.99 11.22 10.88
C ASN A 83 -9.06 12.27 11.09
N TYR A 84 -9.75 12.20 12.23
CA TYR A 84 -10.51 13.33 12.76
C TYR A 84 -9.54 14.40 13.26
N LEU A 85 -9.24 15.38 12.42
CA LEU A 85 -8.28 16.42 12.72
C LEU A 85 -8.97 17.56 13.46
N ARG A 86 -8.52 17.82 14.69
CA ARG A 86 -8.98 18.95 15.52
C ARG A 86 -7.91 20.04 15.55
N PRO A 87 -8.26 21.30 15.85
CA PRO A 87 -7.26 22.33 16.10
C PRO A 87 -6.36 21.90 17.24
N ASN A 88 -5.09 22.26 17.16
CA ASN A 88 -4.21 22.16 18.32
C ASN A 88 -4.77 23.07 19.44
N PRO A 89 -4.94 22.54 20.68
CA PRO A 89 -5.62 23.27 21.75
C PRO A 89 -4.82 24.46 22.28
N ILE A 90 -3.51 24.53 22.00
CA ILE A 90 -2.61 25.60 22.42
C ILE A 90 -2.41 26.60 21.27
N HIS A 91 -2.12 26.09 20.07
CA HIS A 91 -1.84 26.90 18.88
C HIS A 91 -2.71 26.43 17.71
N PRO A 92 -3.97 26.88 17.60
CA PRO A 92 -4.86 26.43 16.55
C PRO A 92 -4.37 26.95 15.19
N GLU A 93 -3.86 26.03 14.37
CA GLU A 93 -3.30 26.32 13.05
C GLU A 93 -4.19 25.77 11.94
N PRO A 94 -4.43 26.53 10.87
CA PRO A 94 -5.08 26.04 9.67
C PRO A 94 -4.13 25.20 8.82
N VAL A 95 -4.71 24.37 7.96
CA VAL A 95 -3.98 23.48 7.05
C VAL A 95 -4.48 23.66 5.63
N TYR A 96 -3.58 23.49 4.66
CA TYR A 96 -3.93 23.48 3.24
C TYR A 96 -4.36 22.09 2.80
N MET A 97 -5.55 21.99 2.21
CA MET A 97 -6.18 20.74 1.79
C MET A 97 -6.67 20.84 0.35
N ALA A 98 -6.48 19.77 -0.41
CA ALA A 98 -6.94 19.67 -1.79
C ALA A 98 -8.46 19.51 -1.85
N GLY A 99 -9.07 20.02 -2.92
CA GLY A 99 -10.51 19.94 -3.15
C GLY A 99 -11.10 18.53 -3.03
N PRO A 100 -10.51 17.48 -3.66
CA PRO A 100 -11.02 16.13 -3.52
C PRO A 100 -10.99 15.58 -2.08
N ASP A 101 -9.97 15.92 -1.29
CA ASP A 101 -9.90 15.51 0.12
C ASP A 101 -10.99 16.20 0.96
N LEU A 102 -11.34 17.45 0.64
CA LEU A 102 -12.43 18.19 1.31
C LEU A 102 -13.81 17.68 0.93
N VAL A 103 -14.02 17.34 -0.34
CA VAL A 103 -15.23 16.63 -0.78
C VAL A 103 -15.32 15.26 -0.09
N GLY A 104 -14.19 14.56 0.06
CA GLY A 104 -14.07 13.35 0.85
C GLY A 104 -14.57 13.56 2.28
N ALA A 105 -14.09 14.60 2.98
CA ALA A 105 -14.55 14.93 4.33
C ALA A 105 -16.07 15.15 4.39
N VAL A 106 -16.65 15.90 3.45
CA VAL A 106 -18.09 16.18 3.37
C VAL A 106 -18.90 14.89 3.19
N ILE A 107 -18.57 14.02 2.22
CA ILE A 107 -19.36 12.80 2.01
C ILE A 107 -19.22 11.78 3.14
N GLN A 108 -18.09 11.81 3.86
CA GLN A 108 -17.84 10.97 5.02
C GLN A 108 -18.55 11.48 6.28
N GLN A 109 -18.82 12.79 6.36
CA GLN A 109 -19.48 13.48 7.46
C GLN A 109 -20.53 14.48 6.91
N PRO A 110 -21.67 14.01 6.36
CA PRO A 110 -22.60 14.86 5.59
C PRO A 110 -23.22 16.00 6.41
N ASP A 111 -23.27 15.89 7.73
CA ASP A 111 -23.76 16.95 8.62
C ASP A 111 -22.70 18.03 8.91
N ARG A 112 -21.53 17.97 8.27
CA ARG A 112 -20.38 18.84 8.53
C ARG A 112 -19.75 19.32 7.24
N ILE A 113 -19.43 20.61 7.20
CA ILE A 113 -18.68 21.23 6.12
C ILE A 113 -17.39 21.79 6.72
N PRO A 114 -16.21 21.43 6.20
CA PRO A 114 -14.94 21.95 6.71
C PRO A 114 -14.90 23.48 6.71
N LYS A 115 -14.31 24.08 7.74
CA LYS A 115 -14.26 25.55 7.89
C LYS A 115 -13.22 26.17 6.95
N ILE A 116 -13.66 26.51 5.75
CA ILE A 116 -12.83 27.17 4.73
C ILE A 116 -12.57 28.63 5.11
N GLN A 117 -11.29 29.00 5.25
CA GLN A 117 -10.86 30.38 5.51
C GLN A 117 -10.45 31.10 4.23
N LYS A 118 -9.78 30.39 3.33
CA LYS A 118 -9.37 30.88 2.00
C LYS A 118 -9.31 29.70 1.04
N ALA A 119 -9.59 29.90 -0.23
CA ALA A 119 -9.40 28.87 -1.24
C ALA A 119 -8.97 29.45 -2.58
N PHE A 120 -8.12 28.70 -3.28
CA PHE A 120 -7.59 29.05 -4.58
C PHE A 120 -7.95 27.96 -5.58
N ARG A 121 -8.64 28.35 -6.67
CA ARG A 121 -8.89 27.48 -7.81
C ARG A 121 -7.71 27.55 -8.77
N VAL A 122 -7.30 26.40 -9.28
CA VAL A 122 -6.27 26.32 -10.33
C VAL A 122 -6.98 26.33 -11.68
N VAL A 123 -6.75 27.36 -12.49
CA VAL A 123 -7.46 27.59 -13.76
C VAL A 123 -6.46 27.55 -14.91
N PRO A 124 -6.55 26.54 -15.81
CA PRO A 124 -5.79 26.54 -17.05
C PRO A 124 -6.45 27.44 -18.10
N SER A 125 -5.66 28.23 -18.80
CA SER A 125 -6.12 29.18 -19.81
C SER A 125 -5.32 29.04 -21.11
N GLY A 126 -6.04 29.14 -22.24
CA GLY A 126 -5.45 29.03 -23.58
C GLY A 126 -4.85 27.64 -23.88
N LYS A 127 -4.17 27.53 -25.01
CA LYS A 127 -3.45 26.33 -25.45
C LYS A 127 -2.06 26.75 -25.87
N GLN A 128 -1.02 26.14 -25.29
CA GLN A 128 0.35 26.62 -25.52
C GLN A 128 0.73 26.53 -27.01
N PRO A 129 1.36 27.57 -27.57
CA PRO A 129 1.73 27.60 -28.98
C PRO A 129 2.87 26.61 -29.28
N GLY A 130 2.82 26.00 -30.47
CA GLY A 130 3.88 25.11 -30.95
C GLY A 130 3.84 23.68 -30.40
N LEU A 131 2.76 23.30 -29.71
CA LEU A 131 2.46 21.91 -29.37
C LEU A 131 2.43 21.03 -30.62
N ARG A 132 3.02 19.83 -30.54
CA ARG A 132 3.12 18.89 -31.67
C ARG A 132 2.66 17.51 -31.26
N ALA A 133 2.08 16.81 -32.22
CA ALA A 133 1.78 15.41 -32.06
C ALA A 133 3.06 14.59 -31.83
N VAL A 134 3.00 13.65 -30.90
CA VAL A 134 4.10 12.73 -30.57
C VAL A 134 3.64 11.29 -30.70
N LYS A 135 4.53 10.40 -31.16
CA LYS A 135 4.29 8.96 -31.16
C LYS A 135 5.07 8.29 -30.03
N LEU A 136 4.41 7.93 -28.94
CA LEU A 136 5.03 7.22 -27.83
C LEU A 136 5.49 5.85 -28.33
N ARG A 137 6.78 5.56 -28.13
CA ARG A 137 7.45 4.35 -28.66
C ARG A 137 7.25 4.17 -30.18
N GLY A 138 7.00 5.25 -30.92
CA GLY A 138 6.72 5.22 -32.36
C GLY A 138 5.33 4.66 -32.75
N LYS A 139 4.49 4.29 -31.77
CA LYS A 139 3.23 3.56 -32.00
C LYS A 139 1.98 4.33 -31.57
N VAL A 140 1.96 4.82 -30.33
CA VAL A 140 0.77 5.48 -29.76
C VAL A 140 0.82 6.97 -30.05
N LEU A 141 -0.10 7.47 -30.87
CA LEU A 141 -0.20 8.89 -31.20
C LEU A 141 -0.86 9.65 -30.04
N ILE A 142 -0.20 10.69 -29.56
CA ILE A 142 -0.77 11.71 -28.69
C ILE A 142 -0.67 13.03 -29.44
N ASP A 143 -1.79 13.52 -29.96
CA ASP A 143 -1.86 14.87 -30.51
C ASP A 143 -2.51 15.80 -29.48
N PRO A 144 -1.73 16.63 -28.77
CA PRO A 144 -2.30 17.56 -27.81
C PRO A 144 -3.17 18.63 -28.49
N ASN A 145 -3.12 18.81 -29.82
CA ASN A 145 -3.97 19.75 -30.56
C ASN A 145 -5.37 19.21 -30.86
N ASP A 146 -5.56 17.90 -30.81
CA ASP A 146 -6.87 17.25 -30.98
C ASP A 146 -7.60 17.22 -29.63
N ASP A 147 -8.70 17.95 -29.52
CA ASP A 147 -9.46 18.06 -28.26
C ASP A 147 -10.19 16.76 -27.88
N SER A 148 -10.25 15.77 -28.78
CA SER A 148 -10.75 14.42 -28.46
C SER A 148 -9.70 13.52 -27.82
N VAL A 149 -8.42 13.93 -27.84
CA VAL A 149 -7.30 13.16 -27.28
C VAL A 149 -7.02 13.62 -25.86
N ASP A 150 -7.13 12.69 -24.91
CA ASP A 150 -6.61 12.86 -23.55
C ASP A 150 -5.44 11.90 -23.32
N LEU A 151 -4.29 12.43 -22.89
CA LEU A 151 -3.10 11.62 -22.65
C LEU A 151 -3.36 10.47 -21.67
N PHE A 152 -4.13 10.73 -20.60
CA PHE A 152 -4.34 9.80 -19.51
C PHE A 152 -5.28 8.67 -19.87
N THR A 153 -6.31 8.93 -20.67
CA THR A 153 -7.17 7.86 -21.22
C THR A 153 -6.43 7.07 -22.29
N THR A 154 -5.79 7.76 -23.24
CA THR A 154 -5.14 7.14 -24.40
C THR A 154 -4.06 6.13 -24.00
N ILE A 155 -3.19 6.45 -23.04
CA ILE A 155 -2.14 5.51 -22.61
C ILE A 155 -2.68 4.22 -21.99
N ILE A 156 -3.87 4.28 -21.36
CA ILE A 156 -4.49 3.11 -20.72
C ILE A 156 -5.25 2.29 -21.74
N GLU A 157 -6.01 2.93 -22.62
CA GLU A 157 -6.71 2.25 -23.71
C GLU A 157 -5.72 1.55 -24.64
N GLU A 158 -4.67 2.25 -25.08
CA GLU A 158 -3.65 1.65 -25.94
C GLU A 158 -2.87 0.54 -25.24
N ARG A 159 -2.63 0.65 -23.94
CA ARG A 159 -2.07 -0.46 -23.16
C ARG A 159 -3.00 -1.68 -23.20
N LYS A 160 -4.32 -1.49 -23.16
CA LYS A 160 -5.30 -2.60 -23.15
C LYS A 160 -5.53 -3.18 -24.54
N ARG A 161 -5.46 -2.37 -25.60
CA ARG A 161 -5.54 -2.82 -27.01
C ARG A 161 -4.30 -3.58 -27.45
N ASN A 162 -3.12 -3.22 -26.95
CA ASN A 162 -1.83 -3.81 -27.36
C ASN A 162 -1.28 -4.83 -26.34
N LYS A 163 -2.12 -5.73 -25.81
CA LYS A 163 -1.68 -6.77 -24.83
C LYS A 163 -0.64 -7.73 -25.39
N ASP A 164 -0.67 -7.99 -26.69
CA ASP A 164 0.24 -8.94 -27.36
C ASP A 164 1.64 -8.35 -27.59
N ASP A 165 1.80 -7.02 -27.49
CA ASP A 165 3.10 -6.34 -27.51
C ASP A 165 3.60 -6.12 -26.08
N ALA A 166 4.34 -7.11 -25.55
CA ALA A 166 4.81 -7.10 -24.17
C ALA A 166 5.66 -5.86 -23.81
N ASP A 167 6.50 -5.39 -24.74
CA ASP A 167 7.38 -4.24 -24.52
C ASP A 167 6.59 -2.94 -24.45
N LEU A 168 5.66 -2.73 -25.39
CA LEU A 168 4.80 -1.55 -25.38
C LEU A 168 3.86 -1.57 -24.17
N TYR A 169 3.25 -2.73 -23.88
CA TYR A 169 2.36 -2.91 -22.73
C TYR A 169 3.07 -2.57 -21.42
N TYR A 170 4.29 -3.07 -21.23
CA TYR A 170 5.08 -2.81 -20.04
C TYR A 170 5.51 -1.34 -19.97
N TRP A 171 5.96 -0.76 -21.08
CA TRP A 171 6.36 0.65 -21.12
C TRP A 171 5.20 1.59 -20.78
N LEU A 172 4.01 1.38 -21.37
CA LEU A 172 2.80 2.16 -21.06
C LEU A 172 2.36 1.98 -19.60
N LYS A 173 2.50 0.78 -19.03
CA LYS A 173 2.25 0.53 -17.60
C LYS A 173 3.17 1.39 -16.72
N ILE A 174 4.46 1.45 -17.03
CA ILE A 174 5.43 2.24 -16.26
C ILE A 174 5.15 3.74 -16.42
N LEU A 175 4.87 4.20 -17.64
CA LEU A 175 4.48 5.60 -17.88
C LEU A 175 3.24 5.96 -17.05
N ALA A 176 2.18 5.15 -17.13
CA ALA A 176 0.95 5.40 -16.38
C ALA A 176 1.17 5.50 -14.85
N ASN A 177 1.98 4.60 -14.29
CA ASN A 177 2.24 4.56 -12.85
C ASN A 177 3.20 5.67 -12.36
N SER A 178 3.95 6.31 -13.26
CA SER A 178 4.92 7.34 -12.90
C SER A 178 4.38 8.77 -12.99
N ILE A 179 3.19 8.95 -13.60
CA ILE A 179 2.57 10.27 -13.86
C ILE A 179 2.60 11.21 -12.67
N TYR A 180 2.20 10.76 -11.47
CA TYR A 180 2.18 11.66 -10.32
C TYR A 180 3.60 12.01 -9.83
N GLY A 181 4.55 11.07 -9.94
CA GLY A 181 5.89 11.19 -9.38
C GLY A 181 6.73 12.28 -10.04
N PHE A 182 6.56 12.49 -11.35
CA PHE A 182 7.23 13.56 -12.08
C PHE A 182 6.91 14.96 -11.53
N PHE A 183 5.67 15.14 -11.07
CA PHE A 183 5.16 16.42 -10.59
C PHE A 183 5.58 16.76 -9.15
N VAL A 184 6.20 15.82 -8.43
CA VAL A 184 6.72 16.00 -7.05
C VAL A 184 8.20 15.64 -6.93
N GLU A 185 8.91 15.54 -8.05
CA GLU A 185 10.33 15.22 -8.04
C GLU A 185 11.14 16.36 -7.44
N LEU A 186 11.88 16.05 -6.38
CA LEU A 186 12.86 16.92 -5.74
C LEU A 186 14.22 16.22 -5.76
N ILE A 187 15.24 16.93 -6.21
CA ILE A 187 16.60 16.42 -6.40
C ILE A 187 17.48 16.96 -5.26
N PRO A 188 17.83 16.14 -4.26
CA PRO A 188 18.62 16.61 -3.13
C PRO A 188 20.06 16.90 -3.53
N GLU A 189 20.55 18.07 -3.12
CA GLU A 189 21.96 18.45 -3.18
C GLU A 189 22.56 18.48 -1.79
N HIS A 190 23.69 17.79 -1.60
CA HIS A 190 24.38 17.71 -0.32
C HIS A 190 25.57 18.68 -0.29
N PHE A 191 25.69 19.44 0.81
CA PHE A 191 26.76 20.40 1.05
C PHE A 191 27.54 20.06 2.32
N ASN A 192 28.85 20.27 2.29
CA ASN A 192 29.73 20.02 3.44
C ASN A 192 29.45 20.95 4.62
N LYS A 193 29.02 22.19 4.35
CA LYS A 193 28.63 23.18 5.35
C LYS A 193 27.17 23.56 5.16
N PRO A 194 26.41 23.82 6.25
CA PRO A 194 25.05 24.32 6.14
C PRO A 194 25.00 25.61 5.32
N LYS A 195 24.04 25.69 4.41
CA LYS A 195 23.72 26.89 3.64
C LYS A 195 22.46 27.53 4.23
N LYS A 196 22.42 28.87 4.23
CA LYS A 196 21.20 29.61 4.61
C LYS A 196 20.11 29.34 3.57
N VAL A 197 18.90 29.08 4.05
CA VAL A 197 17.70 28.85 3.24
C VAL A 197 16.54 29.65 3.81
N MET A 198 15.56 29.95 2.96
CA MET A 198 14.25 30.42 3.41
C MET A 198 13.31 29.22 3.42
N VAL A 199 12.68 28.95 4.56
CA VAL A 199 11.71 27.87 4.70
C VAL A 199 10.32 28.45 4.50
N PHE A 200 9.52 27.81 3.65
CA PHE A 200 8.10 28.11 3.46
C PHE A 200 7.28 26.94 3.98
N SER A 201 6.41 27.18 4.97
CA SER A 201 5.57 26.16 5.58
C SER A 201 4.16 26.70 5.82
N GLY A 202 3.25 26.40 4.90
CA GLY A 202 1.90 26.96 4.95
C GLY A 202 1.95 28.48 4.74
N ASP A 203 1.56 29.25 5.74
CA ASP A 203 1.60 30.72 5.72
C ASP A 203 2.90 31.30 6.28
N ASP A 204 3.73 30.47 6.91
CA ASP A 204 4.94 30.93 7.58
C ASP A 204 6.14 30.95 6.61
N GLU A 205 6.92 32.01 6.70
CA GLU A 205 8.25 32.11 6.10
C GLU A 205 9.28 32.47 7.17
N PHE A 206 10.37 31.71 7.24
CA PHE A 206 11.45 31.99 8.20
C PHE A 206 12.81 31.52 7.68
N PRO A 207 13.90 32.23 8.05
CA PRO A 207 15.24 31.82 7.68
C PRO A 207 15.69 30.61 8.50
N ASP A 208 16.38 29.67 7.86
CA ASP A 208 17.03 28.52 8.51
C ASP A 208 18.35 28.17 7.79
N SER A 209 18.99 27.06 8.16
CA SER A 209 20.15 26.52 7.46
C SER A 209 20.09 25.01 7.30
N SER A 210 20.47 24.52 6.12
CA SER A 210 20.48 23.08 5.82
C SER A 210 21.74 22.65 5.07
N ARG A 211 22.17 21.41 5.30
CA ARG A 211 23.21 20.73 4.51
C ARG A 211 22.65 20.02 3.29
N VAL A 212 21.32 19.96 3.17
CA VAL A 212 20.62 19.37 2.03
C VAL A 212 19.67 20.43 1.46
N ILE A 213 19.83 20.77 0.19
CA ILE A 213 18.89 21.65 -0.52
C ILE A 213 18.24 20.83 -1.63
N GLU A 214 16.92 20.83 -1.65
CA GLU A 214 16.13 20.12 -2.65
C GLU A 214 15.92 21.02 -3.87
N ARG A 215 16.52 20.65 -5.01
CA ARG A 215 16.27 21.32 -6.29
C ARG A 215 15.00 20.78 -6.93
N GLN A 216 14.23 21.66 -7.54
CA GLN A 216 13.02 21.29 -8.25
C GLN A 216 13.36 20.40 -9.45
N GLY A 217 12.67 19.26 -9.60
CA GLY A 217 12.72 18.45 -10.80
C GLY A 217 12.20 19.23 -12.02
N LYS A 218 12.55 18.77 -13.22
CA LYS A 218 12.23 19.47 -14.47
C LYS A 218 10.73 19.75 -14.66
N TRP A 219 9.90 18.85 -14.16
CA TRP A 219 8.44 18.88 -14.33
C TRP A 219 7.70 19.10 -13.02
N LEU A 220 8.36 19.67 -12.00
CA LEU A 220 7.76 19.89 -10.69
C LEU A 220 6.48 20.74 -10.82
N ALA A 221 5.35 20.17 -10.44
CA ALA A 221 4.02 20.80 -10.45
C ALA A 221 3.22 20.24 -9.25
N PRO A 222 3.55 20.64 -8.01
CA PRO A 222 3.09 19.97 -6.81
C PRO A 222 1.56 20.06 -6.64
N TYR A 223 0.92 21.08 -7.23
CA TYR A 223 -0.53 21.20 -7.28
C TYR A 223 -1.18 20.05 -8.06
N LEU A 224 -0.61 19.61 -9.20
CA LEU A 224 -1.12 18.46 -9.95
C LEU A 224 -0.99 17.17 -9.15
N ALA A 225 0.18 16.88 -8.58
CA ALA A 225 0.36 15.67 -7.76
C ALA A 225 -0.57 15.65 -6.54
N THR A 226 -0.82 16.81 -5.93
CA THR A 226 -1.74 16.96 -4.81
C THR A 226 -3.18 16.65 -5.24
N LEU A 227 -3.63 17.19 -6.37
CA LEU A 227 -4.94 16.89 -6.95
C LEU A 227 -5.09 15.41 -7.33
N ILE A 228 -4.10 14.82 -7.99
CA ILE A 228 -4.11 13.41 -8.41
C ILE A 228 -4.25 12.48 -7.21
N THR A 229 -3.40 12.66 -6.19
CA THR A 229 -3.40 11.75 -5.03
C THR A 229 -4.63 11.95 -4.14
N SER A 230 -5.16 13.18 -4.05
CA SER A 230 -6.40 13.46 -3.31
C SER A 230 -7.63 12.90 -4.01
N ALA A 231 -7.68 12.94 -5.35
CA ALA A 231 -8.73 12.31 -6.12
C ALA A 231 -8.77 10.78 -5.94
N GLY A 232 -7.61 10.11 -5.87
CA GLY A 232 -7.56 8.67 -5.49
C GLY A 232 -8.13 8.42 -4.09
N ARG A 233 -7.78 9.27 -3.11
CA ARG A 233 -8.36 9.20 -1.76
C ARG A 233 -9.87 9.44 -1.77
N LEU A 234 -10.39 10.31 -2.63
CA LEU A 234 -11.82 10.53 -2.81
C LEU A 234 -12.52 9.26 -3.34
N LEU A 235 -11.95 8.56 -4.34
CA LEU A 235 -12.50 7.29 -4.82
C LEU A 235 -12.61 6.25 -3.69
N LEU A 236 -11.57 6.11 -2.87
CA LEU A 236 -11.61 5.25 -1.69
C LEU A 236 -12.65 5.71 -0.66
N ALA A 237 -12.74 7.01 -0.40
CA ALA A 237 -13.72 7.57 0.54
C ALA A 237 -15.15 7.29 0.09
N MET A 238 -15.44 7.45 -1.22
CA MET A 238 -16.72 7.10 -1.83
C MET A 238 -17.03 5.61 -1.65
N LEU A 239 -16.08 4.73 -1.98
CA LEU A 239 -16.28 3.27 -1.89
C LEU A 239 -16.55 2.83 -0.46
N GLU A 240 -15.82 3.42 0.48
CA GLU A 240 -16.03 3.17 1.90
C GLU A 240 -17.39 3.67 2.41
N VAL A 241 -17.83 4.86 1.97
CA VAL A 241 -19.16 5.39 2.30
C VAL A 241 -20.24 4.44 1.81
N GLU A 242 -20.14 3.90 0.59
CA GLU A 242 -21.09 2.94 0.05
C GLU A 242 -21.15 1.64 0.87
N VAL A 243 -19.98 1.05 1.14
CA VAL A 243 -19.88 -0.19 1.94
C VAL A 243 -20.45 0.01 3.33
N THR A 244 -20.10 1.11 3.99
CA THR A 244 -20.55 1.38 5.37
C THR A 244 -22.03 1.72 5.43
N SER A 245 -22.58 2.40 4.41
CA SER A 245 -24.01 2.72 4.30
C SER A 245 -24.86 1.47 4.06
N ALA A 246 -24.31 0.46 3.37
CA ALA A 246 -24.93 -0.85 3.25
C ALA A 246 -24.88 -1.67 4.57
N GLY A 247 -24.25 -1.15 5.63
CA GLY A 247 -23.99 -1.86 6.89
C GLY A 247 -22.78 -2.80 6.83
N GLY A 248 -22.04 -2.78 5.72
CA GLY A 248 -20.85 -3.59 5.51
C GLY A 248 -19.59 -3.03 6.18
N THR A 249 -18.51 -3.78 6.01
CA THR A 249 -17.14 -3.40 6.39
C THR A 249 -16.15 -4.02 5.40
N TYR A 250 -14.87 -3.73 5.58
CA TYR A 250 -13.78 -4.28 4.78
C TYR A 250 -12.64 -4.77 5.69
N LEU A 251 -11.78 -5.63 5.15
CA LEU A 251 -10.64 -6.24 5.83
C LEU A 251 -9.37 -5.39 5.73
N TYR A 252 -9.12 -4.79 4.58
CA TYR A 252 -8.00 -3.88 4.35
C TYR A 252 -8.34 -2.88 3.25
N CYS A 253 -7.59 -1.79 3.22
CA CYS A 253 -7.59 -0.81 2.15
C CYS A 253 -6.14 -0.53 1.76
N ASP A 254 -5.81 -0.67 0.49
CA ASP A 254 -4.46 -0.44 -0.02
C ASP A 254 -4.53 0.39 -1.30
N THR A 255 -4.18 1.69 -1.16
CA THR A 255 -3.99 2.69 -2.21
C THR A 255 -5.18 2.92 -3.15
N ASP A 256 -5.54 1.91 -3.94
CA ASP A 256 -6.57 1.87 -4.98
C ASP A 256 -7.54 0.68 -4.81
N SER A 257 -7.49 -0.01 -3.67
CA SER A 257 -8.26 -1.23 -3.41
C SER A 257 -8.92 -1.27 -2.04
N LEU A 258 -10.06 -1.96 -1.97
CA LEU A 258 -10.80 -2.23 -0.73
C LEU A 258 -11.26 -3.70 -0.72
N ALA A 259 -10.82 -4.46 0.28
CA ALA A 259 -11.26 -5.84 0.45
C ALA A 259 -12.55 -5.91 1.27
N ILE A 260 -13.69 -5.78 0.58
CA ILE A 260 -15.01 -5.78 1.19
C ILE A 260 -15.33 -7.15 1.80
N VAL A 261 -15.86 -7.16 3.02
CA VAL A 261 -16.33 -8.38 3.69
C VAL A 261 -17.67 -8.80 3.08
N ALA A 262 -17.65 -9.84 2.26
CA ALA A 262 -18.84 -10.31 1.56
C ALA A 262 -18.87 -11.83 1.40
N SER A 263 -20.08 -12.36 1.24
CA SER A 263 -20.36 -13.77 0.91
C SER A 263 -21.58 -13.85 0.01
N GLU A 264 -21.82 -14.97 -0.66
CA GLU A 264 -22.99 -15.17 -1.54
C GLU A 264 -24.31 -14.82 -0.84
N LYS A 265 -24.46 -15.19 0.43
CA LYS A 265 -25.72 -15.05 1.19
C LYS A 265 -25.70 -13.93 2.22
N GLY A 266 -24.59 -13.18 2.31
CA GLY A 266 -24.38 -12.24 3.40
C GLY A 266 -24.45 -12.90 4.77
N GLY A 267 -24.75 -12.12 5.81
CA GLY A 267 -25.03 -12.63 7.15
C GLY A 267 -24.44 -11.77 8.27
N SER A 268 -24.62 -12.22 9.51
CA SER A 268 -24.07 -11.55 10.68
C SER A 268 -22.54 -11.62 10.70
N LEU A 269 -21.89 -10.52 11.08
CA LEU A 269 -20.44 -10.50 11.29
C LEU A 269 -20.13 -10.69 12.78
N GLY A 270 -19.86 -11.93 13.18
CA GLY A 270 -19.58 -12.31 14.57
C GLY A 270 -18.16 -11.99 15.04
N ILE A 271 -17.63 -10.81 14.71
CA ILE A 271 -16.26 -10.41 15.05
C ILE A 271 -16.28 -9.34 16.15
N PRO A 272 -15.55 -9.53 17.26
CA PRO A 272 -15.41 -8.51 18.30
C PRO A 272 -14.91 -7.17 17.72
N GLY A 273 -15.61 -6.06 18.01
CA GLY A 273 -15.29 -4.74 17.47
C GLY A 273 -15.95 -4.40 16.13
N ALA A 274 -16.72 -5.32 15.54
CA ALA A 274 -17.53 -5.10 14.35
C ALA A 274 -19.04 -5.00 14.69
N GLU A 275 -19.38 -4.52 15.89
CA GLU A 275 -20.77 -4.41 16.31
C GLU A 275 -21.57 -3.51 15.36
N GLY A 276 -22.76 -3.96 14.95
CA GLY A 276 -23.59 -3.26 13.98
C GLY A 276 -23.11 -3.37 12.53
N LYS A 277 -22.06 -4.16 12.25
CA LYS A 277 -21.62 -4.50 10.89
C LYS A 277 -22.10 -5.89 10.49
N ARG A 278 -22.22 -6.11 9.18
CA ARG A 278 -22.62 -7.39 8.59
C ARG A 278 -21.75 -7.76 7.40
N VAL A 279 -21.81 -9.03 7.02
CA VAL A 279 -21.28 -9.54 5.76
C VAL A 279 -22.26 -9.12 4.65
N LEU A 280 -21.77 -8.41 3.65
CA LEU A 280 -22.58 -8.05 2.48
C LEU A 280 -22.80 -9.27 1.58
N THR A 281 -23.89 -9.28 0.82
CA THR A 281 -24.08 -10.23 -0.29
C THR A 281 -23.18 -9.88 -1.46
N TRP A 282 -22.86 -10.85 -2.31
CA TRP A 282 -22.16 -10.58 -3.57
C TRP A 282 -22.91 -9.60 -4.46
N ASP A 283 -24.24 -9.76 -4.58
CA ASP A 283 -25.08 -8.85 -5.37
C ASP A 283 -25.04 -7.40 -4.83
N GLU A 284 -24.95 -7.22 -3.51
CA GLU A 284 -24.76 -5.89 -2.93
C GLU A 284 -23.41 -5.28 -3.31
N VAL A 285 -22.34 -6.08 -3.30
CA VAL A 285 -21.02 -5.64 -3.76
C VAL A 285 -21.05 -5.28 -5.24
N ASP A 286 -21.71 -6.09 -6.07
CA ASP A 286 -21.79 -5.85 -7.51
C ASP A 286 -22.60 -4.57 -7.81
N ARG A 287 -23.67 -4.30 -7.04
CA ARG A 287 -24.40 -3.02 -7.10
C ARG A 287 -23.54 -1.81 -6.69
N ILE A 288 -22.70 -1.96 -5.67
CA ILE A 288 -21.75 -0.90 -5.27
C ILE A 288 -20.76 -0.66 -6.41
N ILE A 289 -20.20 -1.72 -7.00
CA ILE A 289 -19.28 -1.63 -8.14
C ILE A 289 -19.93 -0.91 -9.33
N ALA A 290 -21.17 -1.26 -9.67
CA ALA A 290 -21.89 -0.68 -10.80
C ALA A 290 -21.99 0.85 -10.72
N LYS A 291 -22.13 1.43 -9.52
CA LYS A 291 -22.18 2.89 -9.33
C LYS A 291 -20.92 3.61 -9.84
N PHE A 292 -19.75 3.01 -9.64
CA PHE A 292 -18.47 3.61 -10.04
C PHE A 292 -18.26 3.62 -11.56
N GLN A 293 -19.02 2.84 -12.33
CA GLN A 293 -18.91 2.87 -13.79
C GLN A 293 -19.34 4.21 -14.39
N ALA A 294 -20.18 4.99 -13.69
CA ALA A 294 -20.50 6.35 -14.08
C ALA A 294 -19.27 7.28 -14.14
N LEU A 295 -18.18 6.92 -13.45
CA LEU A 295 -16.93 7.65 -13.42
C LEU A 295 -15.86 7.08 -14.37
N ASN A 296 -16.18 6.03 -15.15
CA ASN A 296 -15.23 5.43 -16.08
C ASN A 296 -14.89 6.45 -17.20
N PRO A 297 -13.62 6.90 -17.32
CA PRO A 297 -13.25 7.89 -18.33
C PRO A 297 -12.86 7.30 -19.68
N TYR A 298 -12.79 5.98 -19.77
CA TYR A 298 -12.29 5.26 -20.93
C TYR A 298 -13.40 4.83 -21.88
N ASP A 299 -13.01 4.44 -23.10
CA ASP A 299 -13.81 3.63 -24.00
C ASP A 299 -14.24 2.31 -23.32
N PRO A 300 -15.55 2.10 -23.05
CA PRO A 300 -16.04 0.92 -22.33
C PRO A 300 -15.79 -0.42 -23.05
N GLU A 301 -15.61 -0.41 -24.37
CA GLU A 301 -15.27 -1.63 -25.11
C GLU A 301 -13.81 -2.04 -24.85
N THR A 302 -12.94 -1.07 -24.58
CA THR A 302 -11.51 -1.29 -24.33
C THR A 302 -11.22 -1.48 -22.83
N VAL A 303 -11.84 -0.67 -21.97
CA VAL A 303 -11.69 -0.68 -20.52
C VAL A 303 -13.09 -0.63 -19.87
N PRO A 304 -13.74 -1.79 -19.67
CA PRO A 304 -15.15 -1.84 -19.30
C PRO A 304 -15.41 -1.31 -17.89
N ASP A 305 -14.48 -1.56 -16.96
CA ASP A 305 -14.69 -1.31 -15.54
C ASP A 305 -13.67 -0.36 -14.93
N LEU A 306 -14.15 0.72 -14.31
CA LEU A 306 -13.35 1.57 -13.43
C LEU A 306 -13.08 0.87 -12.10
N LEU A 307 -14.11 0.32 -11.44
CA LEU A 307 -13.96 -0.50 -10.23
C LEU A 307 -14.30 -1.94 -10.58
N ASN A 308 -13.46 -2.91 -10.19
CA ASN A 308 -13.75 -4.33 -10.41
C ASN A 308 -13.27 -5.21 -9.25
N LEU A 309 -13.70 -6.47 -9.28
CA LEU A 309 -13.14 -7.52 -8.42
C LEU A 309 -11.81 -7.99 -9.00
N THR A 310 -10.83 -8.27 -8.12
CA THR A 310 -9.56 -8.84 -8.55
C THR A 310 -9.76 -10.26 -9.08
N ASP A 311 -8.89 -10.69 -9.98
CA ASP A 311 -8.89 -12.06 -10.55
C ASP A 311 -8.86 -13.16 -9.47
N ASP A 312 -8.33 -12.85 -8.28
CA ASP A 312 -8.32 -13.79 -7.15
C ASP A 312 -9.75 -14.22 -6.77
N ASN A 313 -10.77 -13.39 -7.00
CA ASN A 313 -12.17 -13.71 -6.73
C ASN A 313 -12.76 -14.77 -7.67
N TYR A 314 -12.03 -15.19 -8.69
CA TYR A 314 -12.52 -16.10 -9.71
C TYR A 314 -11.63 -17.33 -9.87
N VAL A 315 -12.25 -18.48 -10.13
CA VAL A 315 -11.58 -19.70 -10.57
C VAL A 315 -12.21 -20.18 -11.86
N CYS A 316 -11.50 -21.05 -12.57
CA CYS A 316 -12.13 -21.84 -13.62
C CYS A 316 -13.26 -22.69 -13.02
N LYS A 317 -14.31 -22.98 -13.78
CA LYS A 317 -15.39 -23.90 -13.38
C LYS A 317 -14.89 -25.28 -12.89
N CYS A 318 -13.68 -25.69 -13.28
CA CYS A 318 -13.01 -26.89 -12.79
C CYS A 318 -12.22 -26.67 -11.47
N SER A 319 -12.42 -25.55 -10.79
CA SER A 319 -11.75 -25.14 -9.55
C SER A 319 -10.23 -24.93 -9.66
N HIS A 320 -9.74 -24.67 -10.86
CA HIS A 320 -8.34 -24.35 -11.14
C HIS A 320 -8.07 -22.84 -11.04
N ASP A 321 -6.88 -22.48 -10.55
CA ASP A 321 -6.42 -21.10 -10.45
C ASP A 321 -6.21 -20.49 -11.84
N LEU A 322 -6.86 -19.35 -12.10
CA LEU A 322 -6.79 -18.68 -13.38
C LEU A 322 -5.40 -18.10 -13.66
N LYS A 323 -4.71 -17.59 -12.63
CA LYS A 323 -3.42 -16.92 -12.81
C LYS A 323 -2.27 -17.90 -13.05
N SER A 324 -2.20 -18.98 -12.27
CA SER A 324 -1.04 -19.88 -12.31
C SER A 324 -1.26 -21.17 -13.11
N GLU A 325 -2.51 -21.56 -13.37
CA GLU A 325 -2.84 -22.85 -14.01
C GLU A 325 -3.43 -22.70 -15.41
N HIS A 326 -3.47 -21.48 -15.97
CA HIS A 326 -3.91 -21.23 -17.35
C HIS A 326 -2.82 -20.46 -18.14
N ASP A 327 -2.74 -20.70 -19.45
CA ASP A 327 -1.89 -19.88 -20.34
C ASP A 327 -2.54 -18.52 -20.67
N GLU A 328 -1.79 -17.67 -21.37
CA GLU A 328 -2.26 -16.34 -21.83
C GLU A 328 -3.48 -16.44 -22.77
N ALA A 329 -3.66 -17.57 -23.45
CA ALA A 329 -4.85 -17.89 -24.24
C ALA A 329 -6.01 -18.46 -23.41
N GLY A 330 -5.81 -18.69 -22.10
CA GLY A 330 -6.82 -19.18 -21.15
C GLY A 330 -7.04 -20.68 -21.14
N ARG A 331 -6.14 -21.45 -21.73
CA ARG A 331 -6.18 -22.90 -21.70
C ARG A 331 -5.59 -23.39 -20.40
N CYS A 332 -6.31 -24.28 -19.72
CA CYS A 332 -5.83 -24.89 -18.49
C CYS A 332 -4.63 -25.80 -18.77
N GLN A 333 -3.57 -25.63 -17.99
CA GLN A 333 -2.33 -26.38 -18.06
C GLN A 333 -2.33 -27.62 -17.16
N VAL A 334 -3.41 -27.85 -16.39
CA VAL A 334 -3.55 -29.03 -15.53
C VAL A 334 -3.77 -30.27 -16.40
N ARG A 335 -2.89 -31.25 -16.26
CA ARG A 335 -2.93 -32.51 -17.01
C ARG A 335 -4.29 -33.21 -16.77
N SER A 336 -4.91 -33.70 -17.84
CA SER A 336 -6.26 -34.31 -17.84
C SER A 336 -7.44 -33.34 -17.73
N CYS A 337 -7.22 -32.03 -17.73
CA CYS A 337 -8.26 -31.02 -17.85
C CYS A 337 -8.42 -30.57 -19.32
N ASN A 338 -9.63 -30.70 -19.88
CA ASN A 338 -9.95 -30.28 -21.26
C ASN A 338 -10.82 -29.01 -21.31
N CYS A 339 -10.78 -28.14 -20.30
CA CYS A 339 -11.63 -26.95 -20.28
C CYS A 339 -11.18 -25.96 -21.37
N LYS A 340 -11.99 -25.85 -22.43
CA LYS A 340 -11.75 -24.96 -23.59
C LYS A 340 -12.25 -23.53 -23.37
N ALA A 341 -13.05 -23.29 -22.34
CA ALA A 341 -13.66 -21.99 -22.06
C ALA A 341 -13.24 -21.51 -20.67
N ARG A 342 -12.79 -20.25 -20.59
CA ARG A 342 -12.61 -19.47 -19.35
C ARG A 342 -13.97 -19.20 -18.67
N LYS A 343 -14.78 -20.23 -18.43
CA LYS A 343 -15.99 -20.07 -17.62
C LYS A 343 -15.52 -19.85 -16.20
N GLN A 344 -15.60 -18.61 -15.76
CA GLN A 344 -15.23 -18.19 -14.42
C GLN A 344 -16.40 -18.43 -13.47
N VAL A 345 -16.08 -18.85 -12.26
CA VAL A 345 -17.03 -18.90 -11.15
C VAL A 345 -16.42 -18.09 -10.03
N ARG A 346 -17.24 -17.23 -9.41
CA ARG A 346 -16.81 -16.49 -8.23
C ARG A 346 -16.52 -17.50 -7.12
N GLN A 347 -15.26 -17.54 -6.72
CA GLN A 347 -14.77 -18.44 -5.69
C GLN A 347 -14.82 -17.78 -4.33
N GLN A 348 -14.29 -18.48 -3.34
CA GLN A 348 -14.36 -17.98 -2.00
C GLN A 348 -13.12 -18.05 -1.13
N LEU A 349 -12.81 -16.86 -0.61
CA LEU A 349 -11.55 -16.46 -0.02
C LEU A 349 -11.73 -15.88 1.37
N TRP A 350 -11.30 -16.59 2.39
CA TRP A 350 -11.17 -16.04 3.72
C TRP A 350 -9.98 -15.08 3.76
N GLY A 351 -10.05 -14.08 4.64
CA GLY A 351 -9.00 -13.08 4.76
C GLY A 351 -8.45 -13.00 6.18
N LEU A 352 -7.14 -12.75 6.27
CA LEU A 352 -6.43 -12.43 7.51
C LEU A 352 -5.60 -11.18 7.29
N ALA A 353 -5.78 -10.15 8.12
CA ALA A 353 -4.97 -8.94 8.10
C ALA A 353 -4.30 -8.71 9.46
N VAL A 354 -3.01 -8.42 9.42
CA VAL A 354 -2.17 -8.00 10.55
C VAL A 354 -1.97 -6.48 10.55
N ALA A 355 -1.96 -5.87 9.37
CA ALA A 355 -1.96 -4.42 9.15
C ALA A 355 -2.48 -4.14 7.73
N ALA A 356 -2.72 -2.87 7.39
CA ALA A 356 -3.30 -2.48 6.10
C ALA A 356 -2.53 -3.00 4.86
N LYS A 357 -1.21 -3.23 4.98
CA LYS A 357 -0.36 -3.80 3.91
C LYS A 357 0.19 -5.20 4.23
N ARG A 358 -0.22 -5.80 5.35
CA ARG A 358 0.21 -7.11 5.83
C ARG A 358 -1.01 -8.01 5.97
N TYR A 359 -1.43 -8.60 4.86
CA TYR A 359 -2.63 -9.42 4.81
C TYR A 359 -2.48 -10.59 3.83
N THR A 360 -3.39 -11.57 3.94
CA THR A 360 -3.52 -12.64 2.97
C THR A 360 -4.97 -13.03 2.73
N LEU A 361 -5.26 -13.49 1.51
CA LEU A 361 -6.49 -14.21 1.14
C LEU A 361 -6.18 -15.70 0.99
N PHE A 362 -7.07 -16.55 1.48
CA PHE A 362 -6.89 -18.01 1.49
C PHE A 362 -8.22 -18.76 1.38
N GLU A 363 -8.20 -19.96 0.81
CA GLU A 363 -9.32 -20.90 0.79
C GLU A 363 -9.28 -21.79 2.04
N LYS A 364 -10.46 -22.22 2.52
CA LYS A 364 -10.59 -23.28 3.53
C LYS A 364 -10.97 -24.59 2.85
N VAL A 365 -10.32 -25.67 3.24
CA VAL A 365 -10.66 -27.03 2.83
C VAL A 365 -11.37 -27.70 4.00
N LEU A 366 -12.65 -27.97 3.82
CA LEU A 366 -13.51 -28.60 4.82
C LEU A 366 -13.72 -30.08 4.50
N ASP A 367 -13.96 -30.90 5.51
CA ASP A 367 -14.45 -32.27 5.32
C ASP A 367 -15.97 -32.29 5.03
N GLN A 368 -16.54 -33.48 4.93
CA GLN A 368 -17.98 -33.67 4.72
C GLN A 368 -18.84 -33.21 5.92
N SER A 369 -18.26 -33.12 7.12
CA SER A 369 -18.95 -32.68 8.34
C SER A 369 -18.89 -31.15 8.55
N GLY A 370 -18.10 -30.45 7.72
CA GLY A 370 -17.84 -29.01 7.83
C GLY A 370 -16.65 -28.65 8.72
N GLN A 371 -15.89 -29.64 9.20
CA GLN A 371 -14.66 -29.44 9.95
C GLN A 371 -13.52 -28.96 9.03
N LEU A 372 -12.75 -27.99 9.50
CA LEU A 372 -11.58 -27.49 8.77
C LEU A 372 -10.46 -28.52 8.76
N LEU A 373 -10.12 -29.04 7.57
CA LEU A 373 -9.01 -29.97 7.35
C LEU A 373 -7.72 -29.25 6.97
N ASN A 374 -7.82 -28.27 6.07
CA ASN A 374 -6.65 -27.61 5.50
C ASN A 374 -6.96 -26.18 5.02
N ILE A 375 -5.94 -25.45 4.61
CA ILE A 375 -6.04 -24.15 3.96
C ILE A 375 -5.20 -24.12 2.67
N LYS A 376 -5.52 -23.19 1.78
CA LYS A 376 -4.70 -22.87 0.61
C LYS A 376 -4.53 -21.37 0.49
N ILE A 377 -3.30 -20.89 0.52
CA ILE A 377 -2.99 -19.47 0.36
C ILE A 377 -3.20 -19.07 -1.11
N VAL A 378 -4.02 -18.04 -1.33
CA VAL A 378 -4.38 -17.52 -2.66
C VAL A 378 -3.61 -16.25 -2.96
N ASN A 379 -3.67 -15.25 -2.07
CA ASN A 379 -2.98 -13.97 -2.26
C ASN A 379 -2.20 -13.60 -1.00
N PRO A 380 -0.88 -13.84 -0.94
CA PRO A 380 -0.04 -13.44 0.19
C PRO A 380 0.65 -12.10 -0.05
N LYS A 381 0.47 -11.12 0.85
CA LYS A 381 1.21 -9.84 0.78
C LYS A 381 2.55 -9.92 1.49
N ALA A 382 3.56 -9.27 0.91
CA ALA A 382 4.94 -9.26 1.38
C ALA A 382 5.44 -7.85 1.76
N HIS A 383 4.54 -6.93 2.09
CA HIS A 383 4.96 -5.58 2.45
C HIS A 383 5.87 -5.58 3.68
N GLY A 384 6.92 -4.76 3.64
CA GLY A 384 7.87 -4.61 4.75
C GLY A 384 8.89 -5.74 4.89
N ILE A 385 8.95 -6.70 3.94
CA ILE A 385 9.96 -7.79 3.96
C ILE A 385 10.70 -7.97 2.62
N GLY A 386 10.37 -7.17 1.61
CA GLY A 386 10.98 -7.27 0.27
C GLY A 386 12.46 -6.86 0.19
N PHE A 387 13.00 -6.20 1.22
CA PHE A 387 14.43 -5.89 1.31
C PHE A 387 15.28 -7.11 1.70
N LEU A 388 14.65 -8.15 2.25
CA LEU A 388 15.31 -9.41 2.59
C LEU A 388 15.52 -10.26 1.34
N TYR A 389 16.69 -10.87 1.22
CA TYR A 389 17.03 -11.75 0.12
C TYR A 389 16.33 -13.11 0.29
N PRO A 390 15.62 -13.63 -0.72
CA PRO A 390 14.80 -14.83 -0.59
C PRO A 390 15.53 -16.01 0.10
N PRO A 391 14.95 -16.58 1.17
CA PRO A 391 15.58 -17.68 1.89
C PRO A 391 15.36 -19.04 1.21
N LYS A 392 14.63 -19.04 0.08
CA LYS A 392 14.35 -20.20 -0.74
C LYS A 392 14.09 -19.75 -2.16
N ASP A 393 14.69 -20.45 -3.11
CA ASP A 393 14.48 -20.21 -4.53
C ASP A 393 13.10 -20.70 -4.98
N ASN A 394 12.56 -20.02 -5.99
CA ASN A 394 11.34 -20.46 -6.64
C ASN A 394 11.63 -21.68 -7.54
N PRO A 395 10.70 -22.65 -7.64
CA PRO A 395 10.74 -23.66 -8.69
C PRO A 395 10.80 -23.01 -10.09
N LYS A 396 11.43 -23.68 -11.07
CA LYS A 396 11.61 -23.14 -12.44
C LYS A 396 10.32 -22.65 -13.11
N ASN A 397 9.18 -23.27 -12.79
CA ASN A 397 7.88 -22.97 -13.39
C ASN A 397 6.95 -22.18 -12.44
N TRP A 398 7.50 -21.44 -11.48
CA TRP A 398 6.73 -20.64 -10.55
C TRP A 398 6.14 -19.40 -11.24
N LYS A 399 4.82 -19.39 -11.45
CA LYS A 399 4.08 -18.35 -12.19
C LYS A 399 3.20 -17.47 -11.30
N ARG A 400 3.53 -17.33 -10.01
CA ARG A 400 2.74 -16.55 -9.06
C ARG A 400 3.40 -15.21 -8.74
N ASP A 401 2.59 -14.22 -8.39
CA ASP A 401 3.00 -12.83 -8.15
C ASP A 401 3.99 -12.67 -6.98
N ALA A 402 3.91 -13.55 -5.97
CA ALA A 402 4.81 -13.54 -4.82
C ALA A 402 5.72 -14.79 -4.82
N PRO A 403 6.95 -14.71 -4.29
CA PRO A 403 7.84 -15.86 -4.15
C PRO A 403 7.24 -16.96 -3.26
N LEU A 404 7.63 -18.21 -3.50
CA LEU A 404 7.13 -19.39 -2.78
C LEU A 404 7.29 -19.27 -1.25
N TRP A 405 8.41 -18.75 -0.77
CA TRP A 405 8.65 -18.61 0.67
C TRP A 405 7.62 -17.70 1.36
N VAL A 406 7.03 -16.74 0.63
CA VAL A 406 5.96 -15.87 1.16
C VAL A 406 4.65 -16.66 1.30
N TYR A 407 4.36 -17.60 0.40
CA TYR A 407 3.23 -18.53 0.55
C TYR A 407 3.43 -19.45 1.76
N GLU A 408 4.63 -20.00 1.93
CA GLU A 408 4.97 -20.86 3.09
C GLU A 408 4.89 -20.08 4.41
N MET A 409 5.33 -18.82 4.41
CA MET A 409 5.19 -17.92 5.55
C MET A 409 3.72 -17.73 5.94
N TRP A 410 2.86 -17.36 4.98
CA TRP A 410 1.44 -17.14 5.27
C TRP A 410 0.69 -18.42 5.60
N ASP A 411 1.04 -19.57 5.02
CA ASP A 411 0.49 -20.87 5.43
C ASP A 411 0.81 -21.14 6.92
N TYR A 412 2.05 -20.94 7.36
CA TYR A 412 2.43 -21.07 8.78
C TYR A 412 1.64 -20.11 9.69
N ILE A 413 1.52 -18.84 9.28
CA ILE A 413 0.78 -17.81 10.02
C ILE A 413 -0.69 -18.20 10.15
N VAL A 414 -1.39 -18.38 9.01
CA VAL A 414 -2.82 -18.65 8.95
C VAL A 414 -3.16 -19.93 9.70
N ARG A 415 -2.39 -21.02 9.53
CA ARG A 415 -2.61 -22.29 10.26
C ARG A 415 -2.69 -22.09 11.77
N GLY A 416 -1.79 -21.30 12.32
CA GLY A 416 -1.80 -21.06 13.76
C GLY A 416 -2.98 -20.25 14.22
N PHE A 417 -3.38 -19.26 13.42
CA PHE A 417 -4.60 -18.54 13.68
C PHE A 417 -5.79 -19.53 13.64
N VAL A 418 -5.95 -20.41 12.62
CA VAL A 418 -7.12 -21.31 12.50
C VAL A 418 -7.09 -22.49 13.47
N GLY A 419 -6.03 -22.65 14.27
CA GLY A 419 -5.85 -23.81 15.14
C GLY A 419 -5.48 -25.09 14.38
N LEU A 420 -5.01 -24.99 13.14
CA LEU A 420 -4.42 -26.12 12.42
C LEU A 420 -2.97 -26.34 12.86
N LYS A 421 -2.50 -27.59 12.79
CA LYS A 421 -1.11 -27.93 13.05
C LYS A 421 -0.19 -27.14 12.12
N ARG A 422 0.75 -26.39 12.70
CA ARG A 422 1.78 -25.62 11.97
C ARG A 422 2.93 -26.52 11.57
N THR A 423 3.42 -26.36 10.35
CA THR A 423 4.71 -26.90 9.91
C THR A 423 5.68 -25.74 9.79
N ARG A 424 6.70 -25.69 10.67
CA ARG A 424 7.73 -24.63 10.60
C ARG A 424 8.48 -24.75 9.25
N PRO A 425 8.57 -23.69 8.45
CA PRO A 425 9.33 -23.73 7.20
C PRO A 425 10.79 -24.07 7.47
N ALA A 426 11.40 -24.90 6.62
CA ALA A 426 12.80 -25.33 6.79
C ALA A 426 13.79 -24.15 6.79
N TRP A 427 13.44 -23.07 6.07
CA TRP A 427 14.24 -21.85 6.02
C TRP A 427 14.09 -20.94 7.24
N ALA A 428 13.19 -21.24 8.19
CA ALA A 428 12.92 -20.35 9.32
C ALA A 428 14.13 -20.15 10.25
N SER A 429 15.11 -21.05 10.24
CA SER A 429 16.36 -20.91 10.99
C SER A 429 17.47 -20.19 10.23
N LEU A 430 17.27 -19.89 8.94
CA LEU A 430 18.27 -19.17 8.16
C LEU A 430 18.41 -17.73 8.67
N PRO A 431 19.63 -17.16 8.61
CA PRO A 431 19.84 -15.75 8.91
C PRO A 431 19.15 -14.87 7.86
N GLN A 432 18.63 -13.74 8.32
CA GLN A 432 18.08 -12.69 7.48
C GLN A 432 19.23 -11.92 6.81
N MET A 433 19.21 -11.90 5.48
CA MET A 433 20.24 -11.26 4.65
C MET A 433 19.61 -10.16 3.81
N MET A 434 20.21 -8.96 3.76
CA MET A 434 19.86 -7.90 2.82
C MET A 434 20.92 -7.83 1.73
N ARG A 435 20.53 -7.97 0.46
CA ARG A 435 21.46 -7.83 -0.67
C ARG A 435 21.65 -6.36 -1.05
N PHE A 436 22.89 -5.94 -1.21
CA PHE A 436 23.24 -4.65 -1.81
C PHE A 436 24.33 -4.81 -2.88
N SER A 437 24.43 -3.84 -3.79
CA SER A 437 25.46 -3.81 -4.83
C SER A 437 26.61 -2.87 -4.44
N VAL A 438 27.84 -3.27 -4.77
CA VAL A 438 29.03 -2.42 -4.66
C VAL A 438 29.14 -1.57 -5.93
N SER A 439 28.29 -0.54 -6.02
CA SER A 439 28.11 0.27 -7.23
C SER A 439 28.95 1.54 -7.27
N THR A 440 29.55 1.96 -6.16
CA THR A 440 30.33 3.20 -6.07
C THR A 440 31.63 3.03 -5.28
N TRP A 441 32.60 3.91 -5.56
CA TRP A 441 33.85 4.00 -4.80
C TRP A 441 33.61 4.23 -3.29
N ASN A 442 32.61 5.02 -2.92
CA ASN A 442 32.29 5.29 -1.51
C ASN A 442 31.87 4.03 -0.76
N VAL A 443 31.08 3.15 -1.40
CA VAL A 443 30.72 1.85 -0.82
C VAL A 443 31.96 0.98 -0.65
N LEU A 444 32.84 0.91 -1.66
CA LEU A 444 34.09 0.13 -1.57
C LEU A 444 35.03 0.62 -0.46
N LYS A 445 35.16 1.95 -0.32
CA LYS A 445 35.93 2.58 0.76
C LYS A 445 35.34 2.29 2.14
N MET A 446 34.01 2.32 2.28
CA MET A 446 33.31 1.96 3.53
C MET A 446 33.56 0.51 3.93
N LEU A 447 33.62 -0.39 2.94
CA LEU A 447 34.01 -1.79 3.12
C LEU A 447 35.52 -1.98 3.40
N GLY A 448 36.27 -0.90 3.58
CA GLY A 448 37.68 -0.97 3.93
C GLY A 448 38.59 -1.51 2.82
N MET A 449 38.15 -1.43 1.55
CA MET A 449 38.85 -2.07 0.42
C MET A 449 39.05 -3.58 0.63
N TRP A 450 38.11 -4.24 1.31
CA TRP A 450 38.15 -5.68 1.55
C TRP A 450 38.32 -6.44 0.22
N GLU A 451 39.22 -7.41 0.19
CA GLU A 451 39.61 -8.15 -1.03
C GLU A 451 38.42 -8.89 -1.69
N GLY A 452 37.44 -9.31 -0.89
CA GLY A 452 36.19 -9.92 -1.37
C GLY A 452 35.18 -8.94 -1.98
N ALA A 453 35.33 -7.63 -1.73
CA ALA A 453 34.51 -6.59 -2.32
C ALA A 453 35.13 -6.12 -3.63
N ARG A 454 34.48 -6.44 -4.75
CA ARG A 454 34.87 -5.97 -6.08
C ARG A 454 33.83 -4.99 -6.62
N PRO A 455 34.24 -3.99 -7.43
CA PRO A 455 33.29 -3.16 -8.15
C PRO A 455 32.27 -4.01 -8.91
N HIS A 456 31.00 -3.61 -8.86
CA HIS A 456 29.87 -4.32 -9.48
C HIS A 456 29.57 -5.72 -8.91
N ASN A 457 30.13 -6.09 -7.75
CA ASN A 457 29.75 -7.31 -7.04
C ASN A 457 28.52 -7.10 -6.14
N PHE A 458 27.85 -8.19 -5.77
CA PHE A 458 26.84 -8.21 -4.70
C PHE A 458 27.46 -8.62 -3.37
N MET A 459 26.89 -8.11 -2.30
CA MET A 459 27.24 -8.39 -0.92
C MET A 459 25.97 -8.58 -0.09
N PHE A 460 26.08 -9.26 1.04
CA PHE A 460 25.01 -9.30 2.03
C PHE A 460 25.35 -8.47 3.25
N MET A 461 24.36 -7.72 3.73
CA MET A 461 24.32 -7.19 5.08
C MET A 461 23.48 -8.14 5.93
N VAL A 462 24.04 -8.60 7.04
CA VAL A 462 23.38 -9.50 7.98
C VAL A 462 22.47 -8.68 8.89
N MET A 463 21.19 -9.05 9.00
CA MET A 463 20.28 -8.37 9.92
C MET A 463 20.55 -8.83 11.35
N THR A 464 20.79 -7.88 12.25
CA THR A 464 20.99 -8.11 13.68
C THR A 464 19.98 -7.30 14.49
N SER A 465 19.70 -7.69 15.73
CA SER A 465 18.89 -6.90 16.68
C SER A 465 19.77 -6.27 17.74
N LYS A 466 19.33 -5.14 18.30
CA LYS A 466 19.94 -4.53 19.48
C LYS A 466 19.67 -5.35 20.75
N ASP A 467 18.55 -6.06 20.79
CA ASP A 467 18.10 -6.81 21.97
C ASP A 467 18.81 -8.16 22.12
N TYR A 468 19.40 -8.66 21.02
CA TYR A 468 20.13 -9.94 20.97
C TYR A 468 21.64 -9.76 20.69
N SER A 469 22.15 -8.53 20.68
CA SER A 469 23.60 -8.27 20.58
C SER A 469 24.23 -8.42 21.97
N PHE A 470 24.68 -9.63 22.31
CA PHE A 470 25.40 -9.95 23.54
C PHE A 470 26.89 -9.55 23.46
N ASP A 471 27.20 -8.30 23.13
CA ASP A 471 28.55 -7.79 23.42
C ASP A 471 28.57 -7.29 24.86
N PHE A 472 29.18 -8.07 25.76
CA PHE A 472 29.61 -7.66 27.10
C PHE A 472 30.76 -6.62 27.02
N ASP A 473 30.55 -5.54 26.28
CA ASP A 473 31.46 -4.40 26.22
C ASP A 473 30.75 -3.19 26.87
N PHE A 474 31.16 -2.89 28.10
CA PHE A 474 30.56 -1.89 28.99
C PHE A 474 30.64 -0.44 28.43
N GLU A 475 31.22 -0.22 27.26
CA GLU A 475 31.27 1.09 26.58
C GLU A 475 30.40 1.21 25.31
N ASN A 476 29.46 0.29 25.07
CA ASN A 476 28.67 0.28 23.84
C ASN A 476 27.44 1.22 23.86
N LYS A 477 27.66 2.46 23.39
CA LYS A 477 26.59 3.39 22.99
C LYS A 477 25.72 2.78 21.87
N PRO A 478 24.45 3.21 21.69
CA PRO A 478 23.54 2.77 20.61
C PRO A 478 24.09 2.87 19.17
N SER A 479 25.20 3.60 18.99
CA SER A 479 25.96 3.79 17.75
C SER A 479 26.91 2.64 17.37
N LYS A 480 27.01 1.56 18.17
CA LYS A 480 27.98 0.46 17.98
C LYS A 480 27.34 -0.91 17.66
N LYS A 481 26.09 -0.95 17.17
CA LYS A 481 25.47 -2.19 16.64
C LYS A 481 26.38 -2.78 15.55
N PRO A 482 26.78 -4.07 15.63
CA PRO A 482 27.61 -4.67 14.60
C PRO A 482 26.85 -4.69 13.27
N MET A 483 27.46 -4.09 12.25
CA MET A 483 26.96 -4.11 10.88
C MET A 483 27.81 -5.07 10.08
N VAL A 484 27.45 -6.35 10.14
CA VAL A 484 28.25 -7.43 9.57
C VAL A 484 27.95 -7.57 8.08
N ILE A 485 29.00 -7.47 7.28
CA ILE A 485 28.98 -7.64 5.83
C ILE A 485 29.64 -8.99 5.49
N VAL A 486 28.93 -9.82 4.73
CA VAL A 486 29.41 -11.14 4.29
C VAL A 486 29.39 -11.22 2.75
N PRO A 487 30.26 -12.05 2.15
CA PRO A 487 30.22 -12.27 0.70
C PRO A 487 28.84 -12.80 0.27
N PHE A 488 28.42 -12.39 -0.93
CA PHE A 488 27.18 -12.90 -1.50
C PHE A 488 27.32 -14.39 -1.85
N SER A 489 26.32 -15.18 -1.45
CA SER A 489 26.10 -16.52 -1.97
C SER A 489 24.63 -16.70 -2.33
N SER A 490 24.38 -17.16 -3.57
CA SER A 490 23.04 -17.55 -4.00
C SER A 490 22.56 -18.87 -3.36
N LYS A 491 23.45 -19.63 -2.71
CA LYS A 491 23.11 -20.89 -2.06
C LYS A 491 22.82 -20.68 -0.58
N GLN A 492 21.56 -20.76 -0.20
CA GLN A 492 21.11 -20.49 1.16
C GLN A 492 21.72 -21.45 2.20
N SER A 493 22.10 -22.68 1.80
CA SER A 493 22.78 -23.64 2.67
C SER A 493 24.18 -23.21 3.10
N GLU A 494 24.81 -22.28 2.39
CA GLU A 494 26.14 -21.76 2.73
C GLU A 494 26.07 -20.63 3.76
N TRP A 495 24.90 -20.01 3.95
CA TRP A 495 24.76 -18.77 4.72
C TRP A 495 25.22 -18.89 6.17
N SER A 496 24.93 -20.01 6.84
CA SER A 496 25.32 -20.24 8.23
C SER A 496 26.83 -20.38 8.43
N ASN A 497 27.60 -20.57 7.36
CA ASN A 497 29.06 -20.75 7.42
C ASN A 497 29.83 -19.55 6.84
N LEU A 498 29.13 -18.48 6.44
CA LEU A 498 29.80 -17.30 5.91
C LEU A 498 30.59 -16.59 7.02
N GLU A 499 31.75 -16.09 6.65
CA GLU A 499 32.56 -15.20 7.47
C GLU A 499 32.44 -13.78 6.91
N GLY A 500 32.19 -12.83 7.79
CA GLY A 500 32.06 -11.42 7.48
C GLY A 500 32.84 -10.55 8.44
N PHE A 501 32.75 -9.25 8.21
CA PHE A 501 33.37 -8.25 9.07
C PHE A 501 32.38 -7.16 9.40
N ASP A 502 32.53 -6.61 10.60
CA ASP A 502 31.73 -5.51 11.10
C ASP A 502 32.34 -4.18 10.65
N ILE A 503 31.60 -3.44 9.82
CA ILE A 503 32.07 -2.17 9.25
C ILE A 503 31.99 -1.00 10.23
N HIS A 504 31.33 -1.17 11.38
CA HIS A 504 31.20 -0.13 12.40
C HIS A 504 32.26 -0.24 13.49
N ASN A 505 32.59 -1.46 13.92
CA ASN A 505 33.51 -1.68 15.04
C ASN A 505 34.87 -2.21 14.57
N LYS A 506 35.92 -1.44 14.89
CA LYS A 506 37.32 -1.81 14.66
C LYS A 506 37.97 -2.20 15.98
N ASP A 507 38.89 -3.16 15.95
CA ASP A 507 39.75 -3.49 17.07
C ASP A 507 40.68 -2.31 17.44
N LEU A 508 41.37 -2.40 18.58
CA LEU A 508 42.34 -1.39 19.03
C LEU A 508 43.50 -1.16 18.02
N GLY A 509 43.71 -2.09 17.08
CA GLY A 509 44.66 -1.98 15.98
C GLY A 509 44.07 -1.39 14.69
N GLY A 510 42.81 -0.93 14.70
CA GLY A 510 42.14 -0.33 13.56
C GLY A 510 41.62 -1.32 12.51
N ARG A 511 41.63 -2.63 12.78
CA ARG A 511 41.13 -3.68 11.87
C ARG A 511 39.67 -3.99 12.17
N PHE A 512 38.89 -4.29 11.14
CA PHE A 512 37.48 -4.67 11.33
C PHE A 512 37.36 -6.01 12.06
N ARG A 513 36.47 -6.08 13.06
CA ARG A 513 36.18 -7.33 13.78
C ARG A 513 35.51 -8.31 12.82
N ARG A 514 35.90 -9.58 12.87
CA ARG A 514 35.32 -10.64 12.05
C ARG A 514 34.29 -11.46 12.83
N TYR A 515 33.27 -11.91 12.12
CA TYR A 515 32.21 -12.74 12.65
C TYR A 515 31.90 -13.86 11.66
N ARG A 516 31.81 -15.09 12.14
CA ARG A 516 31.17 -16.18 11.42
C ARG A 516 29.71 -16.24 11.81
N MET A 517 28.86 -16.61 10.86
CA MET A 517 27.41 -16.69 11.10
C MET A 517 27.02 -17.76 12.13
N ASN A 518 27.93 -18.69 12.45
CA ASN A 518 27.77 -19.72 13.47
C ASN A 518 28.60 -19.47 14.75
N ASP A 519 29.21 -18.28 14.89
CA ASP A 519 29.90 -17.93 16.13
C ASP A 519 28.91 -17.92 17.30
N PRO A 520 29.22 -18.55 18.45
CA PRO A 520 28.32 -18.59 19.61
C PRO A 520 27.91 -17.20 20.11
N ASP A 521 28.78 -16.20 19.95
CA ASP A 521 28.58 -14.83 20.43
C ASP A 521 27.96 -13.91 19.36
N PHE A 522 27.60 -14.45 18.18
CA PHE A 522 26.98 -13.69 17.10
C PHE A 522 25.59 -14.25 16.77
N HIS A 523 24.56 -13.48 17.07
CA HIS A 523 23.16 -13.89 16.90
C HIS A 523 22.49 -13.10 15.77
N PRO A 524 22.62 -13.54 14.50
CA PRO A 524 21.86 -12.93 13.42
C PRO A 524 20.36 -13.14 13.64
N LEU A 525 19.56 -12.16 13.24
CA LEU A 525 18.12 -12.35 13.18
C LEU A 525 17.81 -13.46 12.17
N THR A 526 16.99 -14.42 12.58
CA THR A 526 16.56 -15.50 11.69
C THR A 526 15.22 -15.16 11.05
N TYR A 527 14.87 -15.86 9.99
CA TYR A 527 13.56 -15.73 9.36
C TYR A 527 12.38 -16.07 10.31
N ALA A 528 12.60 -16.86 11.36
CA ALA A 528 11.61 -17.07 12.42
C ALA A 528 11.33 -15.80 13.22
N HIS A 529 12.36 -15.02 13.57
CA HIS A 529 12.18 -13.71 14.20
C HIS A 529 11.40 -12.77 13.29
N MET A 530 11.71 -12.74 11.98
CA MET A 530 10.93 -11.95 11.01
C MET A 530 9.46 -12.34 11.04
N MET A 531 9.11 -13.64 11.03
CA MET A 531 7.71 -14.05 11.08
C MET A 531 7.00 -13.60 12.36
N GLU A 532 7.69 -13.69 13.52
CA GLU A 532 7.13 -13.21 14.79
C GLU A 532 6.88 -11.70 14.76
N GLU A 533 7.88 -10.92 14.35
CA GLU A 533 7.77 -9.46 14.19
C GLU A 533 6.69 -9.08 13.16
N TYR A 534 6.57 -9.86 12.08
CA TYR A 534 5.58 -9.64 11.02
C TYR A 534 4.16 -9.74 11.56
N ILE A 535 3.87 -10.75 12.40
CA ILE A 535 2.55 -10.99 13.00
C ILE A 535 2.24 -9.96 14.08
N ARG A 536 3.26 -9.43 14.76
CA ARG A 536 3.14 -8.48 15.86
C ARG A 536 3.24 -7.02 15.40
N HIS A 537 3.23 -6.78 14.09
CA HIS A 537 3.37 -5.43 13.56
C HIS A 537 2.16 -4.55 13.93
N PRO A 538 2.35 -3.43 14.65
CA PRO A 538 1.24 -2.55 15.00
C PRO A 538 0.68 -1.84 13.76
N GLU A 539 -0.64 -1.61 13.72
CA GLU A 539 -1.25 -0.68 12.76
C GLU A 539 -1.24 0.75 13.36
N ALA A 540 -0.06 1.35 13.40
CA ALA A 540 0.18 2.62 14.10
C ALA A 540 -0.71 3.78 13.63
N LYS A 541 -1.23 3.72 12.39
CA LYS A 541 -2.11 4.76 11.83
C LYS A 541 -3.57 4.64 12.30
N SER A 542 -3.85 3.70 13.19
CA SER A 542 -5.19 3.45 13.73
C SER A 542 -5.16 3.49 15.24
N LEU A 543 -6.27 3.92 15.83
CA LEU A 543 -6.47 3.80 17.27
C LEU A 543 -7.18 2.48 17.54
N GLY A 544 -6.78 1.84 18.63
CA GLY A 544 -7.47 0.78 19.32
C GLY A 544 -8.83 1.19 19.93
N PRO A 545 -9.43 0.29 20.72
CA PRO A 545 -10.83 0.34 21.17
C PRO A 545 -11.14 1.19 22.35
N ASP A 546 -10.11 1.31 23.16
CA ASP A 546 -9.94 2.31 24.16
C ASP A 546 -9.65 3.71 23.56
N GLY A 547 -9.48 3.82 22.24
CA GLY A 547 -9.07 5.07 21.59
C GLY A 547 -7.58 5.38 21.74
N LYS A 548 -6.76 4.44 22.19
CA LYS A 548 -5.28 4.57 22.24
C LYS A 548 -4.64 4.08 20.95
N PRO A 549 -3.39 4.43 20.61
CA PRO A 549 -2.71 3.89 19.44
C PRO A 549 -2.67 2.35 19.43
N CYS A 550 -2.81 1.74 18.24
CA CYS A 550 -2.66 0.28 18.12
C CYS A 550 -1.24 -0.16 18.46
N THR A 551 -1.14 -1.24 19.22
CA THR A 551 0.08 -1.95 19.59
C THR A 551 0.08 -3.36 18.98
N ALA A 552 1.20 -4.07 19.10
CA ALA A 552 1.33 -5.48 18.73
C ALA A 552 0.25 -6.38 19.36
N ASP A 553 -0.13 -6.06 20.61
CA ASP A 553 -1.10 -6.83 21.39
C ASP A 553 -2.52 -6.30 21.25
N THR A 554 -2.74 -5.28 20.39
CA THR A 554 -4.08 -4.80 20.05
C THR A 554 -4.80 -5.88 19.25
N THR A 555 -5.34 -6.82 20.01
CA THR A 555 -6.12 -7.95 19.55
C THR A 555 -7.47 -7.86 20.23
N LYS A 556 -8.51 -7.72 19.42
CA LYS A 556 -9.91 -7.63 19.82
C LYS A 556 -10.29 -6.34 20.55
N LYS A 557 -11.53 -5.97 20.26
CA LYS A 557 -12.21 -4.71 20.55
C LYS A 557 -11.92 -3.69 19.43
N ARG A 558 -12.94 -2.88 19.15
CA ARG A 558 -13.15 -1.78 18.18
C ARG A 558 -11.94 -0.90 17.81
N LEU A 559 -11.39 -0.81 16.60
CA LEU A 559 -10.42 0.28 16.32
C LEU A 559 -11.15 1.65 16.30
N ARG A 560 -10.73 2.62 17.14
CA ARG A 560 -11.35 3.96 17.28
C ARG A 560 -10.58 5.05 16.53
N CYS A 561 -10.08 4.78 15.33
CA CYS A 561 -9.91 5.83 14.32
C CYS A 561 -10.90 5.47 13.22
N GLY A 562 -11.91 6.32 13.02
CA GLY A 562 -13.16 5.90 12.41
C GLY A 562 -13.04 5.72 10.90
N ARG A 563 -12.36 4.64 10.45
CA ARG A 563 -12.32 4.04 9.10
C ARG A 563 -11.02 3.26 8.81
N ARG A 564 -10.54 2.39 9.71
CA ARG A 564 -9.46 1.42 9.41
C ARG A 564 -9.58 0.19 10.27
N ALA A 565 -10.17 -0.86 9.71
CA ALA A 565 -10.20 -2.16 10.36
C ALA A 565 -8.98 -2.95 9.87
N THR A 566 -7.98 -3.13 10.71
CA THR A 566 -7.17 -4.34 10.63
C THR A 566 -7.93 -5.36 11.46
N ILE A 567 -8.73 -6.20 10.78
CA ILE A 567 -9.42 -7.30 11.45
C ILE A 567 -8.45 -8.49 11.47
N SER A 568 -7.74 -8.64 12.58
CA SER A 568 -7.15 -9.91 12.96
C SER A 568 -8.25 -10.77 13.61
N VAL A 569 -9.00 -11.52 12.78
CA VAL A 569 -9.75 -12.77 13.09
C VAL A 569 -10.77 -13.08 11.96
N TRP A 570 -10.90 -14.37 11.65
CA TRP A 570 -11.72 -15.08 10.64
C TRP A 570 -12.87 -14.34 9.96
N LEU A 571 -12.73 -14.12 8.64
CA LEU A 571 -13.82 -13.66 7.79
C LEU A 571 -14.28 -14.76 6.85
N PRO A 572 -15.51 -15.30 7.02
CA PRO A 572 -16.14 -16.09 6.00
C PRO A 572 -16.33 -15.25 4.78
N ILE A 573 -15.78 -15.78 3.73
CA ILE A 573 -16.27 -15.64 2.40
C ILE A 573 -16.68 -17.18 2.23
N VAL A 574 -17.97 -17.55 1.92
CA VAL A 574 -18.69 -18.78 1.28
C VAL A 574 -18.13 -20.22 1.49
N THR A 575 -18.93 -21.31 1.64
CA THR A 575 -20.38 -21.59 1.83
C THR A 575 -20.64 -22.88 2.66
N LYS A 576 -21.70 -22.81 3.51
CA LYS A 576 -22.78 -23.77 3.97
C LYS A 576 -22.64 -25.33 3.93
N PRO A 577 -23.43 -26.09 4.75
CA PRO A 577 -23.60 -26.09 6.22
C PRO A 577 -23.64 -27.50 6.89
N GLY A 578 -23.35 -27.59 8.20
CA GLY A 578 -23.59 -28.78 9.04
C GLY A 578 -23.72 -28.43 10.54
N SER A 579 -24.61 -29.13 11.23
CA SER A 579 -25.28 -28.91 12.53
C SER A 579 -24.47 -28.99 13.86
N ALA A 580 -24.76 -28.03 14.77
CA ALA A 580 -25.28 -28.17 16.16
C ALA A 580 -24.40 -28.47 17.44
N TRP A 581 -24.83 -27.81 18.54
CA TRP A 581 -24.64 -27.99 20.02
C TRP A 581 -23.28 -27.66 20.70
N SER A 582 -23.22 -26.59 21.53
CA SER A 582 -23.22 -26.49 23.03
C SER A 582 -21.86 -26.82 23.68
N SER A 583 -21.27 -26.16 24.70
CA SER A 583 -21.77 -25.39 25.86
C SER A 583 -20.60 -24.73 26.64
N THR A 584 -20.88 -23.57 27.28
CA THR A 584 -20.47 -23.09 28.64
C THR A 584 -19.01 -22.80 29.09
N GLY A 585 -18.83 -21.66 29.80
CA GLY A 585 -17.84 -21.42 30.88
C GLY A 585 -17.07 -20.08 30.81
N GLU A 586 -17.63 -18.94 31.25
CA GLU A 586 -17.34 -18.17 32.51
C GLU A 586 -15.84 -17.91 32.86
N ALA A 587 -15.35 -16.66 32.77
CA ALA A 587 -15.19 -15.62 33.82
C ALA A 587 -13.97 -15.85 34.76
N ALA A 588 -12.93 -14.99 34.87
CA ALA A 588 -12.82 -13.72 35.62
C ALA A 588 -11.35 -13.19 35.51
N ARG A 589 -11.07 -11.90 35.21
CA ARG A 589 -10.73 -10.73 36.09
C ARG A 589 -9.51 -10.86 37.04
N LEU A 590 -8.52 -9.94 36.90
CA LEU A 590 -7.82 -9.08 37.90
C LEU A 590 -6.48 -8.55 37.30
N TYR A 591 -6.38 -7.27 36.90
CA TYR A 591 -5.97 -6.04 37.61
C TYR A 591 -4.45 -5.81 37.81
N PHE A 592 -4.03 -4.66 37.28
CA PHE A 592 -2.76 -3.88 37.30
C PHE A 592 -1.89 -3.95 38.56
N GLN A 593 -0.56 -3.83 38.41
CA GLN A 593 0.15 -2.55 38.59
C GLN A 593 1.68 -2.68 38.35
N ASN A 594 2.17 -1.75 37.54
CA ASN A 594 3.57 -1.36 37.34
C ASN A 594 4.15 -0.74 38.64
N PRO A 595 5.47 -0.51 38.71
CA PRO A 595 6.05 0.68 38.07
C PRO A 595 6.74 0.43 36.73
#